data_AF-A0A3M2ELF2-F1
#
_entry.id   AF-A0A3M2ELF2-F1
#
_cell.length_a   1.000
_cell.length_b   1.000
_cell.length_c   1.000
_cell.angle_alpha   90.00
_cell.angle_beta   90.00
_cell.angle_gamma   90.00
#
_symmetry.space_group_name_H-M   'P 1'
#
loop_
_entity.id
_entity.type
_entity.pdbx_description
1 polymer ?
#
loop_
_entity_poly.entity_id
_entity_poly.type
_entity_poly.pdbx_seq_one_letter_code
_entity_poly.pdbx_strand_id
1 'polypeptide(L)'
;LHGEARIFHEGRLQSVVLYESGTRHGETRMFDEQGRVRAVVPYVAGKRHGTATWYAPDGQVVKTAEFQADRLHGAVREYFPNGRVRSEQTYANGVLHGPSTIFQADGTVTERMLFEGGVPHGQAKPPGG
;
A
#
# COMPACT_ATOMS: atom_id res chain seq x y z
N LEU A 1 5.66 19.38 19.15
CA LEU A 1 5.74 17.92 19.39
C LEU A 1 6.86 17.34 18.55
N HIS A 2 7.83 16.67 19.16
CA HIS A 2 8.94 16.01 18.47
C HIS A 2 9.17 14.65 19.14
N GLY A 3 9.44 13.61 18.35
CA GLY A 3 9.65 12.24 18.83
C GLY A 3 8.45 11.32 18.67
N GLU A 4 8.48 10.21 19.39
CA GLU A 4 7.52 9.12 19.29
C GLU A 4 6.29 9.34 20.18
N ALA A 5 5.09 9.12 19.63
CA ALA A 5 3.84 9.06 20.35
C ALA A 5 3.23 7.65 20.23
N ARG A 6 2.76 7.10 21.35
CA ARG A 6 2.06 5.82 21.40
C ARG A 6 0.58 6.06 21.64
N ILE A 7 -0.23 5.57 20.72
CA ILE A 7 -1.69 5.77 20.76
C ILE A 7 -2.33 4.47 21.23
N PHE A 8 -3.13 4.55 22.27
CA PHE A 8 -3.85 3.42 22.86
C PHE A 8 -5.36 3.59 22.66
N HIS A 9 -6.07 2.48 22.47
CA HIS A 9 -7.53 2.41 22.51
C HIS A 9 -7.92 1.25 23.43
N GLU A 10 -8.74 1.51 24.44
CA GLU A 10 -9.15 0.51 25.45
C GLU A 10 -7.95 -0.23 26.07
N GLY A 11 -6.86 0.50 26.36
CA GLY A 11 -5.63 -0.05 26.93
C GLY A 11 -4.74 -0.83 25.96
N ARG A 12 -5.15 -1.02 24.70
CA ARG A 12 -4.37 -1.72 23.67
C ARG A 12 -3.60 -0.73 22.80
N LEU A 13 -2.34 -1.03 22.48
CA LEU A 13 -1.54 -0.21 21.58
C LEU A 13 -2.09 -0.31 20.15
N GLN A 14 -2.49 0.83 19.59
CA GLN A 14 -3.04 0.93 18.24
C GLN A 14 -1.99 1.38 17.23
N SER A 15 -1.17 2.36 17.61
CA SER A 15 -0.13 2.88 16.72
C SER A 15 1.02 3.52 17.47
N VAL A 16 2.17 3.52 16.81
CA VAL A 16 3.36 4.28 17.15
C VAL A 16 3.56 5.30 16.04
N VAL A 17 3.47 6.58 16.36
CA VAL A 17 3.50 7.71 15.43
C VAL A 17 4.72 8.56 15.73
N LEU A 18 5.55 8.83 14.72
CA LEU A 18 6.69 9.73 14.84
C LEU A 18 6.28 11.15 14.43
N TYR A 19 6.72 12.13 15.22
CA TYR A 19 6.50 13.55 14.99
C TYR A 19 7.81 14.31 14.86
N GLU A 20 7.84 15.24 13.92
CA GLU A 20 8.87 16.27 13.80
C GLU A 20 8.19 17.63 13.71
N SER A 21 8.60 18.57 14.57
CA SER A 21 8.12 19.95 14.57
C SER A 21 6.59 20.09 14.61
N GLY A 22 5.91 19.20 15.35
CA GLY A 22 4.45 19.21 15.50
C GLY A 22 3.68 18.43 14.44
N THR A 23 4.35 17.92 13.40
CA THR A 23 3.73 17.20 12.29
C THR A 23 4.21 15.75 12.24
N ARG A 24 3.38 14.83 11.73
CA ARG A 24 3.81 13.43 11.56
C ARG A 24 4.97 13.37 10.57
N HIS A 25 6.06 12.73 10.96
CA HIS A 25 7.26 12.60 10.13
C HIS A 25 7.94 11.27 10.45
N GLY A 26 8.32 10.53 9.42
CA GLY A 26 8.91 9.19 9.55
C GLY A 26 7.85 8.09 9.49
N GLU A 27 8.25 6.89 9.92
CA GLU A 27 7.38 5.72 9.87
C GLU A 27 6.36 5.70 11.01
N THR A 28 5.08 5.56 10.66
CA THR A 28 4.03 5.20 11.60
C THR A 28 3.78 3.70 11.52
N ARG A 29 3.77 3.03 12.67
CA ARG A 29 3.45 1.60 12.78
C ARG A 29 2.07 1.44 13.38
N MET A 30 1.25 0.58 12.80
CA MET A 30 -0.09 0.26 13.28
C MET A 30 -0.13 -1.21 13.68
N PHE A 31 -0.86 -1.50 14.75
CA PHE A 31 -0.93 -2.83 15.33
C PHE A 31 -2.34 -3.41 15.23
N ASP A 32 -2.44 -4.74 15.21
CA ASP A 32 -3.71 -5.47 15.35
C ASP A 32 -4.06 -5.70 16.83
N GLU A 33 -5.17 -6.41 17.08
CA GLU A 33 -5.65 -6.68 18.44
C GLU A 33 -4.70 -7.56 19.28
N GLN A 34 -3.83 -8.31 18.61
CA GLN A 34 -2.82 -9.16 19.23
C GLN A 34 -1.48 -8.43 19.38
N GLY A 35 -1.39 -7.16 19.00
CA GLY A 35 -0.18 -6.35 19.08
C GLY A 35 0.83 -6.61 17.97
N ARG A 36 0.44 -7.31 16.89
CA ARG A 36 1.30 -7.53 15.72
C ARG A 36 1.21 -6.36 14.77
N VAL A 37 2.28 -6.07 14.04
CA VAL A 37 2.29 -4.99 13.04
C VAL A 37 1.35 -5.37 11.89
N ARG A 38 0.32 -4.55 11.65
CA ARG A 38 -0.60 -4.70 10.52
C ARG A 38 -0.32 -3.72 9.38
N ALA A 39 0.36 -2.60 9.68
CA ALA A 39 0.78 -1.65 8.66
C ALA A 39 1.99 -0.81 9.10
N VAL A 40 2.84 -0.47 8.13
CA VAL A 40 3.90 0.55 8.24
C VAL A 40 3.65 1.58 7.17
N VAL A 41 3.53 2.85 7.57
CA VAL A 41 3.18 3.95 6.67
C VAL A 41 4.15 5.11 6.87
N PRO A 42 4.95 5.47 5.85
CA PRO A 42 5.87 6.60 5.94
C PRO A 42 5.13 7.94 5.76
N TYR A 43 5.51 8.93 6.56
CA TYR A 43 4.98 10.29 6.52
C TYR A 43 6.09 11.32 6.36
N VAL A 44 5.82 12.38 5.61
CA VAL A 44 6.63 13.59 5.54
C VAL A 44 5.70 14.79 5.71
N ALA A 45 6.00 15.66 6.68
CA ALA A 45 5.22 16.87 6.98
C ALA A 45 3.71 16.62 7.11
N GLY A 46 3.33 15.54 7.82
CA GLY A 46 1.95 15.19 8.10
C GLY A 46 1.24 14.34 7.04
N LYS A 47 1.84 14.18 5.85
CA LYS A 47 1.24 13.49 4.69
C LYS A 47 1.96 12.17 4.39
N ARG A 48 1.23 11.16 3.93
CA ARG A 48 1.83 9.89 3.48
C ARG A 48 2.77 10.14 2.30
N HIS A 49 3.99 9.63 2.40
CA HIS A 49 5.01 9.83 1.38
C HIS A 49 6.02 8.68 1.41
N GLY A 50 6.18 7.97 0.30
CA GLY A 50 6.94 6.72 0.21
C GLY A 50 6.06 5.47 0.19
N THR A 51 6.67 4.30 0.33
CA THR A 51 5.98 3.00 0.25
C THR A 51 5.35 2.61 1.59
N ALA A 52 4.03 2.55 1.62
CA ALA A 52 3.30 1.94 2.73
C ALA A 52 3.18 0.42 2.51
N THR A 53 3.25 -0.35 3.59
CA THR A 53 3.17 -1.82 3.58
C THR A 53 2.13 -2.29 4.59
N TRP A 54 1.31 -3.26 4.20
CA TRP A 54 0.33 -3.92 5.06
C TRP A 54 0.64 -5.40 5.17
N TYR A 55 0.38 -5.94 6.36
CA TYR A 55 0.75 -7.29 6.73
C TYR A 55 -0.47 -8.10 7.17
N ALA A 56 -0.46 -9.38 6.86
CA ALA A 56 -1.35 -10.37 7.43
C ALA A 56 -0.96 -10.69 8.89
N PRO A 57 -1.86 -11.33 9.67
CA PRO A 57 -1.59 -11.80 11.03
C PRO A 57 -0.34 -12.67 11.20
N ASP A 58 0.11 -13.37 10.16
CA ASP A 58 1.30 -14.21 10.15
C ASP A 58 2.59 -13.45 9.76
N GLY A 59 2.49 -12.14 9.50
CA GLY A 59 3.59 -11.28 9.09
C GLY A 59 3.84 -11.23 7.58
N GLN A 60 3.08 -11.96 6.76
CA GLN A 60 3.21 -11.87 5.31
C GLN A 60 2.73 -10.52 4.78
N VAL A 61 3.41 -9.97 3.77
CA VAL A 61 2.95 -8.76 3.09
C VAL A 61 1.73 -9.07 2.25
N VAL A 62 0.63 -8.35 2.48
CA VAL A 62 -0.62 -8.48 1.70
C VAL A 62 -0.80 -7.32 0.71
N LYS A 63 -0.16 -6.18 0.96
CA LYS A 63 -0.23 -5.00 0.10
C LYS A 63 0.99 -4.11 0.27
N THR A 64 1.44 -3.50 -0.82
CA THR A 64 2.34 -2.34 -0.83
C THR A 64 1.72 -1.25 -1.69
N ALA A 65 1.87 0.01 -1.29
CA ALA A 65 1.38 1.15 -2.07
C ALA A 65 2.29 2.36 -1.93
N GLU A 66 2.67 2.95 -3.05
CA GLU A 66 3.46 4.18 -3.07
C GLU A 66 2.56 5.41 -2.95
N PHE A 67 2.94 6.30 -2.03
CA PHE A 67 2.28 7.58 -1.84
C PHE A 67 3.21 8.75 -2.13
N GLN A 68 2.64 9.81 -2.69
CA GLN A 68 3.24 11.13 -2.74
C GLN A 68 2.23 12.14 -2.20
N ALA A 69 2.52 12.70 -1.01
CA ALA A 69 1.69 13.72 -0.36
C ALA A 69 0.20 13.31 -0.27
N ASP A 70 -0.05 12.16 0.38
CA ASP A 70 -1.35 11.52 0.59
C ASP A 70 -2.06 10.93 -0.63
N ARG A 71 -1.51 11.09 -1.84
CA ARG A 71 -2.05 10.49 -3.05
C ARG A 71 -1.27 9.25 -3.43
N LEU A 72 -1.96 8.22 -3.93
CA LEU A 72 -1.28 7.11 -4.59
C LEU A 72 -0.51 7.65 -5.80
N HIS A 73 0.77 7.36 -5.86
CA HIS A 73 1.65 7.81 -6.93
C HIS A 73 2.81 6.83 -7.04
N GLY A 74 2.83 6.04 -8.12
CA GLY A 74 3.71 4.89 -8.28
C GLY A 74 2.96 3.56 -8.20
N ALA A 75 3.64 2.49 -7.82
CA ALA A 75 3.09 1.15 -7.84
C ALA A 75 2.19 0.85 -6.62
N VAL A 76 1.13 0.10 -6.87
CA VAL A 76 0.33 -0.61 -5.87
C VAL A 76 0.38 -2.08 -6.21
N ARG A 77 0.78 -2.91 -5.24
CA ARG A 77 0.80 -4.36 -5.38
C ARG A 77 0.00 -5.00 -4.26
N GLU A 78 -0.78 -6.00 -4.61
CA GLU A 78 -1.47 -6.87 -3.66
C GLU A 78 -0.99 -8.30 -3.85
N TYR A 79 -0.98 -9.07 -2.78
CA TYR A 79 -0.37 -10.40 -2.77
C TYR A 79 -1.39 -11.45 -2.32
N PHE A 80 -1.27 -12.65 -2.88
CA PHE A 80 -1.94 -13.85 -2.41
C PHE A 80 -1.30 -14.38 -1.11
N PRO A 81 -1.99 -15.23 -0.34
CA PRO A 81 -1.43 -15.85 0.87
C PRO A 81 -0.19 -16.74 0.65
N ASN A 82 0.14 -17.05 -0.60
CA ASN A 82 1.37 -17.77 -0.98
C ASN A 82 2.54 -16.82 -1.31
N GLY A 83 2.37 -15.51 -1.09
CA GLY A 83 3.35 -14.47 -1.36
C GLY A 83 3.44 -14.02 -2.82
N ARG A 84 2.69 -14.64 -3.75
CA ARG A 84 2.70 -14.23 -5.17
C ARG A 84 1.85 -12.99 -5.39
N VAL A 85 2.21 -12.20 -6.39
CA VAL A 85 1.46 -11.00 -6.77
C VAL A 85 0.08 -11.40 -7.28
N ARG A 86 -0.96 -10.78 -6.70
CA ARG A 86 -2.36 -10.86 -7.14
C ARG A 86 -2.69 -9.76 -8.13
N SER A 87 -2.18 -8.57 -7.88
CA SER A 87 -2.34 -7.42 -8.78
C SER A 87 -1.15 -6.49 -8.69
N GLU A 88 -0.79 -5.90 -9.82
CA GLU A 88 0.17 -4.80 -9.92
C GLU A 88 -0.45 -3.69 -10.75
N GLN A 89 -0.56 -2.50 -10.16
CA GLN A 89 -1.24 -1.35 -10.72
C GLN A 89 -0.39 -0.10 -10.54
N THR A 90 -0.38 0.78 -11.54
CA THR A 90 0.33 2.06 -11.46
C THR A 90 -0.66 3.20 -11.29
N TYR A 91 -0.36 4.12 -10.37
CA TYR A 91 -1.16 5.29 -10.10
C TYR A 91 -0.37 6.57 -10.32
N ALA A 92 -1.03 7.62 -10.79
CA ALA A 92 -0.52 8.97 -10.82
C ALA A 92 -1.55 9.90 -10.16
N ASN A 93 -1.13 10.61 -9.10
CA ASN A 93 -1.96 11.58 -8.38
C ASN A 93 -3.31 11.03 -7.88
N GLY A 94 -3.32 9.76 -7.46
CA GLY A 94 -4.51 9.08 -6.94
C GLY A 94 -5.37 8.41 -8.02
N VAL A 95 -5.00 8.51 -9.29
CA VAL A 95 -5.74 7.96 -10.42
C VAL A 95 -4.94 6.84 -11.07
N LEU A 96 -5.60 5.74 -11.45
CA LEU A 96 -4.96 4.63 -12.16
C LEU A 96 -4.41 5.14 -13.51
N HIS A 97 -3.10 5.01 -13.71
CA HIS A 97 -2.40 5.55 -14.87
C HIS A 97 -1.15 4.71 -15.12
N GLY A 98 -1.04 4.14 -16.32
CA GLY A 98 -0.03 3.16 -16.67
C GLY A 98 -0.56 1.72 -16.59
N PRO A 99 0.34 0.72 -16.47
CA PRO A 99 -0.02 -0.68 -16.56
C PRO A 99 -0.82 -1.15 -15.33
N SER A 100 -1.76 -2.05 -15.59
CA SER A 100 -2.52 -2.83 -14.62
C SER A 100 -2.50 -4.29 -15.06
N THR A 101 -1.97 -5.17 -14.20
CA THR A 101 -1.97 -6.62 -14.43
C THR A 101 -2.59 -7.33 -13.24
N ILE A 102 -3.52 -8.25 -13.52
CA ILE A 102 -4.15 -9.13 -12.53
C ILE A 102 -3.69 -10.55 -12.80
N PHE A 103 -3.41 -11.29 -11.73
CA PHE A 103 -2.89 -12.64 -11.77
C PHE A 103 -3.79 -13.60 -10.98
N GLN A 104 -3.76 -14.88 -11.37
CA GLN A 104 -4.19 -16.00 -10.54
C GLN A 104 -3.11 -16.40 -9.53
N ALA A 105 -3.49 -17.22 -8.53
CA ALA A 105 -2.57 -17.68 -7.48
C ALA A 105 -1.40 -18.53 -8.01
N ASP A 106 -1.56 -19.14 -9.18
CA ASP A 106 -0.51 -19.88 -9.89
C ASP A 106 0.48 -18.96 -10.64
N GLY A 107 0.20 -17.66 -10.73
CA GLY A 107 0.98 -16.66 -11.45
C GLY A 107 0.49 -16.39 -12.88
N THR A 108 -0.56 -17.08 -13.33
CA THR A 108 -1.15 -16.88 -14.66
C THR A 108 -1.77 -15.50 -14.74
N VAL A 109 -1.42 -14.71 -15.75
CA VAL A 109 -2.06 -13.41 -16.01
C VAL A 109 -3.50 -13.66 -16.44
N THR A 110 -4.47 -13.06 -15.75
CA THR A 110 -5.88 -13.08 -16.16
C THR A 110 -6.26 -11.85 -16.96
N GLU A 111 -5.63 -10.72 -16.64
CA GLU A 111 -5.98 -9.44 -17.23
C GLU A 111 -4.74 -8.56 -17.32
N ARG A 112 -4.59 -7.90 -18.46
CA ARG A 112 -3.61 -6.85 -18.66
C ARG A 112 -4.25 -5.69 -19.40
N MET A 113 -4.21 -4.53 -18.78
CA MET A 113 -4.71 -3.27 -19.33
C MET A 113 -3.69 -2.16 -19.14
N LEU A 114 -3.73 -1.18 -20.03
CA LEU A 114 -3.05 0.10 -19.84
C LEU A 114 -4.13 1.12 -19.51
N PHE A 115 -3.88 2.03 -18.58
CA PHE A 115 -4.79 3.09 -18.20
C PHE A 115 -4.19 4.45 -18.47
N GLU A 116 -5.01 5.39 -18.92
CA GLU A 116 -4.64 6.80 -19.02
C GLU A 116 -5.72 7.63 -18.31
N GLY A 117 -5.37 8.19 -17.16
CA GLY A 117 -6.30 9.05 -16.40
C GLY A 117 -7.53 8.30 -15.90
N GLY A 118 -7.36 7.02 -15.53
CA GLY A 118 -8.43 6.15 -15.05
C GLY A 118 -9.23 5.48 -16.16
N VAL A 119 -8.95 5.79 -17.43
CA VAL A 119 -9.65 5.20 -18.59
C VAL A 119 -8.80 4.06 -19.16
N PRO A 120 -9.36 2.86 -19.39
CA PRO A 120 -8.67 1.81 -20.13
C PRO A 120 -8.27 2.29 -21.52
N HIS A 121 -6.98 2.23 -21.83
CA HIS A 121 -6.37 2.60 -23.08
C HIS A 121 -5.80 1.35 -23.77
N GLY A 122 -6.44 0.92 -24.87
CA GLY A 122 -6.03 -0.24 -25.65
C GLY A 122 -6.88 -1.50 -25.43
N GLN A 123 -6.82 -2.42 -26.40
CA GLN A 123 -7.58 -3.67 -26.35
C GLN A 123 -6.96 -4.62 -25.32
N ALA A 124 -7.78 -5.17 -24.42
CA ALA A 124 -7.39 -6.27 -23.56
C ALA A 124 -6.83 -7.41 -24.43
N LYS A 125 -5.54 -7.73 -24.31
CA LYS A 125 -5.00 -8.93 -24.94
C LYS A 125 -5.41 -10.12 -24.07
N PRO A 126 -6.19 -11.09 -24.58
CA PRO A 126 -6.50 -12.28 -23.81
C PRO A 126 -5.20 -13.03 -23.49
N PRO A 127 -5.05 -13.56 -22.27
CA PRO A 127 -3.93 -14.44 -21.96
C PRO A 127 -4.09 -15.77 -22.70
N GLY A 128 -3.17 -16.08 -23.63
CA GLY A 128 -3.06 -17.38 -24.28
C GLY A 128 -3.36 -17.41 -25.80
N GLY A 129 -2.49 -16.81 -26.60
CA GLY A 129 -2.42 -17.06 -28.05
C GLY A 129 -1.40 -18.15 -28.36
#